data_AF-A0A835PZY4-F1
#
_entry.id   AF-A0A835PZY4-F1
#
_cell.length_a   1.000
_cell.length_b   1.000
_cell.length_c   1.000
_cell.angle_alpha   90.00
_cell.angle_beta   90.00
_cell.angle_gamma   90.00
#
_symmetry.space_group_name_H-M   'P 1'
#
loop_
_entity.id
_entity.type
_entity.pdbx_description
1 polymer ?
#
loop_
_entity_poly.entity_id
_entity_poly.type
_entity_poly.pdbx_seq_one_letter_code
_entity_poly.pdbx_strand_id
1 'polypeptide(L)'
;MDEAFIPLTNRDLGGWKTCSFIIGVMVGVGMVVTGVSYNLEVYLIQAYHVGRIDATQINTVVSGCISLAPVVGGVIADCFLGCSTVFAASSASCFLGMLVFTLTATLPCLRPVPCSPLATCHPASVAQLTVLFVAIALLAAGVGGTRYNGMTMGASQFANPADRAAFFNYSFVARFLSSIAGAILLVYAQDSLGWLSGFALSAVVAGIAFLFPLLLLGRPSLLLHPRPKTGQLTSFRGEAGSLLALLSVVSTGILPSANISIQTSMTVLQALAMDRSLGRETLIRVPAGSINVFVLATAAISIMVLDRAAKAVRPMRRMGIGYLINAAAMAAMAATESRRLAAGDAAPVMWLAPALVFVGIGEAWHYPGGVAFYYQEFPVGLRSTATGTMAVVTGVGFYLSSGIVAAVRKETGWLKDNLNESRLDKLYGMMAVIGMANFVYFLVCACIYEKRKSRLVS
;
A
#
# COMPACT_ATOMS: atom_id res chain seq x y z
N MET A 1 -15.30 -14.16 30.40
CA MET A 1 -15.15 -13.97 31.86
C MET A 1 -14.67 -12.55 32.08
N ASP A 2 -15.61 -11.70 32.45
CA ASP A 2 -15.52 -10.39 33.10
C ASP A 2 -14.22 -9.59 32.90
N GLU A 3 -14.16 -8.88 31.77
CA GLU A 3 -13.37 -7.64 31.73
C GLU A 3 -14.02 -6.65 32.69
N ALA A 4 -13.40 -6.45 33.86
CA ALA A 4 -13.77 -5.39 34.78
C ALA A 4 -13.59 -4.02 34.09
N PHE A 5 -14.63 -3.57 33.41
CA PHE A 5 -14.84 -2.19 33.01
C PHE A 5 -14.85 -1.35 34.29
N ILE A 6 -13.80 -0.55 34.49
CA ILE A 6 -13.92 0.59 35.41
C ILE A 6 -15.06 1.45 34.84
N PRO A 7 -16.07 1.81 35.64
CA PRO A 7 -17.13 2.69 35.16
C PRO A 7 -16.47 4.01 34.74
N LEU A 8 -16.73 4.42 33.50
CA LEU A 8 -16.34 5.72 32.97
C LEU A 8 -16.97 6.81 33.85
N THR A 9 -16.26 7.24 34.89
CA THR A 9 -16.70 8.30 35.80
C THR A 9 -16.65 9.70 35.19
N ASN A 10 -16.47 9.80 33.87
CA ASN A 10 -16.73 11.03 33.12
C ASN A 10 -17.16 10.69 31.68
N ARG A 11 -18.43 10.97 31.35
CA ARG A 11 -18.99 10.87 29.99
C ARG A 11 -18.39 11.88 29.00
N ASP A 12 -17.55 12.81 29.47
CA ASP A 12 -16.95 13.90 28.69
C ASP A 12 -15.51 13.64 28.20
N LEU A 13 -14.94 12.46 28.46
CA LEU A 13 -13.57 12.11 28.05
C LEU A 13 -13.58 11.21 26.80
N GLY A 14 -13.12 11.72 25.66
CA GLY A 14 -13.00 10.99 24.39
C GLY A 14 -14.23 11.07 23.46
N GLY A 15 -14.21 10.31 22.36
CA GLY A 15 -15.32 10.17 21.40
C GLY A 15 -15.05 10.77 20.01
N TRP A 16 -16.13 11.10 19.29
CA TRP A 16 -16.06 11.50 17.88
C TRP A 16 -15.20 12.74 17.61
N LYS A 17 -15.14 13.70 18.54
CA LYS A 17 -14.27 14.89 18.40
C LYS A 17 -12.79 14.48 18.32
N THR A 18 -12.33 13.62 19.22
CA THR A 18 -10.96 13.07 19.19
C THR A 18 -10.72 12.24 17.93
N CYS A 19 -11.70 11.41 17.54
CA CYS A 19 -11.60 10.55 16.36
C CYS A 19 -11.47 11.35 15.06
N SER A 20 -12.13 12.50 14.93
CA SER A 20 -11.96 13.38 13.78
C SER A 20 -10.53 13.86 13.60
N PHE A 21 -9.82 14.19 14.70
CA PHE A 21 -8.39 14.53 14.63
C PHE A 21 -7.55 13.33 14.21
N ILE A 22 -7.78 12.15 14.79
CA ILE A 22 -7.08 10.91 14.43
C ILE A 22 -7.26 10.61 12.93
N ILE A 23 -8.50 10.65 12.43
CA ILE A 23 -8.83 10.44 11.02
C ILE A 23 -8.13 11.51 10.16
N GLY A 24 -8.13 12.78 10.58
CA GLY A 24 -7.45 13.87 9.87
C GLY A 24 -5.95 13.60 9.66
N VAL A 25 -5.25 13.09 10.69
CA VAL A 25 -3.84 12.69 10.56
C VAL A 25 -3.68 11.53 9.58
N MET A 26 -4.52 10.50 9.72
CA MET A 26 -4.47 9.32 8.85
C MET A 26 -4.74 9.68 7.39
N VAL A 27 -5.66 10.62 7.14
CA VAL A 27 -5.97 11.16 5.81
C VAL A 27 -4.78 11.94 5.26
N GLY A 28 -4.21 12.87 6.02
CA GLY A 28 -3.08 13.69 5.55
C GLY A 28 -1.84 12.86 5.25
N VAL A 29 -1.42 12.00 6.18
CA VAL A 29 -0.26 11.09 5.98
C VAL A 29 -0.55 10.09 4.85
N GLY A 30 -1.75 9.51 4.80
CA GLY A 30 -2.15 8.60 3.73
C GLY A 30 -2.10 9.24 2.34
N MET A 31 -2.48 10.51 2.24
CA MET A 31 -2.51 11.25 0.98
C MET A 31 -1.08 11.50 0.48
N VAL A 32 -0.21 11.99 1.37
CA VAL A 32 1.22 12.22 1.09
C VAL A 32 1.94 10.95 0.68
N VAL A 33 1.78 9.87 1.47
CA VAL A 33 2.44 8.59 1.20
C VAL A 33 1.99 8.03 -0.15
N THR A 34 0.70 8.13 -0.47
CA THR A 34 0.19 7.69 -1.78
C THR A 34 0.76 8.54 -2.91
N GLY A 35 0.72 9.87 -2.78
CA GLY A 35 1.23 10.78 -3.80
C GLY A 35 2.72 10.57 -4.08
N VAL A 36 3.55 10.42 -3.05
CA VAL A 36 4.97 10.12 -3.23
C VAL A 36 5.16 8.72 -3.82
N SER A 37 4.53 7.67 -3.27
CA SER A 37 4.77 6.29 -3.73
C SER A 37 4.36 6.07 -5.19
N TYR A 38 3.29 6.72 -5.65
CA TYR A 38 2.78 6.53 -7.01
C TYR A 38 3.62 7.26 -8.07
N ASN A 39 4.38 8.29 -7.66
CA ASN A 39 5.20 9.07 -8.58
C ASN A 39 6.71 8.97 -8.30
N LEU A 40 7.13 8.20 -7.30
CA LEU A 40 8.54 8.02 -6.93
C LEU A 40 9.34 7.43 -8.09
N GLU A 41 8.79 6.45 -8.79
CA GLU A 41 9.40 5.85 -9.97
C GLU A 41 9.65 6.87 -11.08
N VAL A 42 8.65 7.72 -11.35
CA VAL A 42 8.78 8.82 -12.32
C VAL A 42 9.84 9.82 -11.86
N TYR A 43 9.90 10.14 -10.57
CA TYR A 43 10.92 11.04 -10.01
C TYR A 43 12.33 10.48 -10.14
N LEU A 44 12.53 9.19 -9.87
CA LEU A 44 13.81 8.50 -10.04
C LEU A 44 14.28 8.53 -11.51
N ILE A 45 13.36 8.30 -12.45
CA ILE A 45 13.66 8.30 -13.89
C ILE A 45 13.97 9.72 -14.39
N GLN A 46 13.07 10.67 -14.12
CA GLN A 46 13.11 11.99 -14.74
C GLN A 46 14.02 12.98 -14.02
N ALA A 47 14.14 12.91 -12.69
CA ALA A 47 14.92 13.87 -11.91
C ALA A 47 16.26 13.31 -11.43
N TYR A 48 16.39 11.99 -11.26
CA TYR A 48 17.63 11.34 -10.82
C TYR A 48 18.36 10.56 -11.91
N HIS A 49 17.78 10.49 -13.12
CA HIS A 49 18.31 9.77 -14.28
C HIS A 49 18.64 8.30 -14.00
N VAL A 50 17.85 7.66 -13.13
CA VAL A 50 17.94 6.22 -12.87
C VAL A 50 17.32 5.47 -14.04
N GLY A 51 17.95 4.36 -14.46
CA GLY A 51 17.41 3.47 -15.49
C GLY A 51 15.99 3.02 -15.15
N ARG A 52 15.14 2.82 -16.16
CA ARG A 52 13.70 2.61 -15.94
C ARG A 52 13.44 1.36 -15.10
N ILE A 53 14.09 0.26 -15.46
CA ILE A 53 13.92 -1.02 -14.74
C ILE A 53 14.47 -0.91 -13.32
N ASP A 54 15.60 -0.21 -13.12
CA ASP A 54 16.19 -0.01 -11.79
C ASP A 54 15.30 0.87 -10.92
N ALA A 55 14.69 1.92 -11.48
CA ALA A 55 13.72 2.76 -10.78
C ALA A 55 12.48 1.97 -10.35
N THR A 56 11.94 1.09 -11.20
CA THR A 56 10.85 0.16 -10.86
C THR A 56 11.23 -0.74 -9.68
N GLN A 57 12.46 -1.28 -9.68
CA GLN A 57 12.96 -2.13 -8.61
C GLN A 57 13.11 -1.37 -7.29
N ILE A 58 13.70 -0.18 -7.32
CA ILE A 58 13.80 0.69 -6.14
C ILE A 58 12.40 0.99 -5.60
N ASN A 59 11.46 1.40 -6.45
CA ASN A 59 10.09 1.72 -6.05
C ASN A 59 9.38 0.51 -5.41
N THR A 60 9.61 -0.69 -5.97
CA THR A 60 9.08 -1.95 -5.45
C THR A 60 9.61 -2.28 -4.06
N VAL A 61 10.92 -2.17 -3.85
CA VAL A 61 11.56 -2.39 -2.54
C VAL A 61 11.07 -1.38 -1.52
N VAL A 62 10.99 -0.09 -1.90
CA VAL A 62 10.45 0.98 -1.03
C VAL A 62 9.01 0.70 -0.63
N SER A 63 8.18 0.25 -1.57
CA SER A 63 6.79 -0.12 -1.30
C SER A 63 6.69 -1.33 -0.36
N GLY A 64 7.64 -2.26 -0.42
CA GLY A 64 7.79 -3.37 0.54
C GLY A 64 8.08 -2.86 1.94
N CYS A 65 9.04 -1.95 2.10
CA CYS A 65 9.35 -1.29 3.38
C CYS A 65 8.14 -0.56 3.96
N ILE A 66 7.44 0.24 3.14
CA ILE A 66 6.23 0.98 3.53
C ILE A 66 5.12 0.04 3.98
N SER A 67 5.01 -1.15 3.37
CA SER A 67 4.01 -2.15 3.73
C SER A 67 4.30 -2.80 5.08
N LEU A 68 5.57 -3.01 5.43
CA LEU A 68 6.01 -3.62 6.69
C LEU A 68 6.11 -2.63 7.85
N ALA A 69 6.34 -1.35 7.59
CA ALA A 69 6.50 -0.32 8.61
C ALA A 69 5.39 -0.31 9.68
N PRO A 70 4.08 -0.47 9.34
CA PRO A 70 3.01 -0.56 10.34
C PRO A 70 3.19 -1.66 11.38
N VAL A 71 3.75 -2.81 10.98
CA VAL A 71 3.99 -3.94 11.88
C VAL A 71 5.05 -3.55 12.92
N VAL A 72 6.15 -2.93 12.47
CA VAL A 72 7.22 -2.43 13.33
C VAL A 72 6.68 -1.35 14.28
N GLY A 73 5.89 -0.40 13.76
CA GLY A 73 5.27 0.64 14.57
C GLY A 73 4.30 0.11 15.61
N GLY A 74 3.56 -0.97 15.30
CA GLY A 74 2.70 -1.67 16.27
C GLY A 74 3.50 -2.31 17.39
N VAL A 75 4.58 -3.05 17.06
CA VAL A 75 5.46 -3.69 18.05
C VAL A 75 6.10 -2.65 18.98
N ILE A 76 6.60 -1.54 18.43
CA ILE A 76 7.19 -0.46 19.24
C ILE A 76 6.16 0.17 20.19
N ALA A 77 4.92 0.34 19.71
CA ALA A 77 3.84 0.89 20.52
C ALA A 77 3.44 -0.05 21.66
N ASP A 78 3.31 -1.34 21.38
CA ASP A 78 2.85 -2.34 22.35
C ASP A 78 3.94 -2.66 23.40
N CYS A 79 5.22 -2.65 23.02
CA CYS A 79 6.31 -3.04 23.90
C CYS A 79 6.95 -1.88 24.69
N PHE A 80 6.96 -0.66 24.15
CA PHE A 80 7.82 0.41 24.70
C PHE A 80 7.12 1.76 24.87
N LEU A 81 6.55 2.33 23.81
CA LEU A 81 6.23 3.77 23.77
C LEU A 81 4.74 4.11 23.87
N GLY A 82 3.85 3.13 23.71
CA GLY A 82 2.41 3.34 23.61
C GLY A 82 1.95 3.89 22.25
N CYS A 83 0.68 3.64 21.90
CA CYS A 83 0.12 4.00 20.60
C CYS A 83 0.16 5.52 20.31
N SER A 84 -0.16 6.37 21.29
CA SER A 84 -0.20 7.83 21.12
C SER A 84 1.14 8.44 20.76
N THR A 85 2.21 7.99 21.43
CA THR A 85 3.58 8.45 21.20
C THR A 85 4.06 8.04 19.81
N VAL A 86 3.87 6.77 19.45
CA VAL A 86 4.28 6.27 18.13
C VAL A 86 3.49 6.93 17.01
N PHE A 87 2.19 7.17 17.22
CA PHE A 87 1.35 7.89 16.26
C PHE A 87 1.84 9.33 16.02
N ALA A 88 2.13 10.08 17.09
CA ALA A 88 2.65 11.45 16.99
C ALA A 88 4.07 11.50 16.40
N ALA A 89 4.96 10.59 16.80
CA ALA A 89 6.30 10.50 16.24
C ALA A 89 6.28 10.17 14.74
N SER A 90 5.32 9.34 14.31
CA SER A 90 5.17 8.97 12.90
C SER A 90 4.66 10.14 12.04
N SER A 91 3.68 10.93 12.51
CA SER A 91 3.27 12.13 11.77
C SER A 91 4.42 13.15 11.66
N ALA A 92 5.21 13.33 12.72
CA ALA A 92 6.41 14.17 12.71
C ALA A 92 7.45 13.67 11.69
N SER A 93 7.70 12.37 11.67
CA SER A 93 8.62 11.74 10.73
C SER A 93 8.17 11.91 9.28
N CYS A 94 6.87 11.77 9.00
CA CYS A 94 6.31 12.04 7.68
C CYS A 94 6.52 13.50 7.25
N PHE A 95 6.30 14.46 8.16
CA PHE A 95 6.52 15.88 7.87
C PHE A 95 8.00 16.18 7.57
N LEU A 96 8.91 15.67 8.40
CA LEU A 96 10.36 15.77 8.16
C LEU A 96 10.76 15.16 6.81
N GLY A 97 10.24 13.97 6.48
CA GLY A 97 10.48 13.34 5.18
C GLY A 97 10.06 14.23 4.01
N MET A 98 8.90 14.90 4.12
CA MET A 98 8.44 15.83 3.08
C MET A 98 9.25 17.13 3.00
N LEU A 99 9.80 17.62 4.10
CA LEU A 99 10.77 18.72 4.06
C LEU A 99 12.02 18.29 3.29
N VAL A 100 12.55 17.09 3.54
CA VAL A 100 13.72 16.58 2.81
C VAL A 100 13.41 16.37 1.31
N PHE A 101 12.26 15.79 0.94
CA PHE A 101 11.83 15.71 -0.47
C PHE A 101 11.71 17.08 -1.14
N THR A 102 11.23 18.08 -0.40
CA THR A 102 11.16 19.45 -0.92
C THR A 102 12.56 20.01 -1.14
N LEU A 103 13.49 19.77 -0.20
CA LEU A 103 14.89 20.16 -0.34
C LEU A 103 15.59 19.48 -1.54
N THR A 104 15.31 18.20 -1.80
CA THR A 104 15.86 17.51 -2.98
C THR A 104 15.33 18.10 -4.30
N ALA A 105 14.15 18.73 -4.29
CA ALA A 105 13.60 19.40 -5.46
C ALA A 105 14.03 20.87 -5.60
N THR A 106 14.39 21.55 -4.50
CA THR A 106 14.85 22.95 -4.52
C THR A 106 16.34 23.08 -4.76
N LEU A 107 17.16 22.33 -4.02
CA LEU A 107 18.59 22.55 -3.95
C LEU A 107 19.32 21.86 -5.10
N PRO A 108 20.03 22.60 -5.98
CA PRO A 108 20.76 22.01 -7.11
C PRO A 108 21.87 21.03 -6.70
N CYS A 109 22.41 21.14 -5.47
CA CYS A 109 23.41 20.21 -4.96
C CYS A 109 22.82 18.84 -4.57
N LEU A 110 21.52 18.77 -4.28
CA LEU A 110 20.83 17.56 -3.82
C LEU A 110 20.18 16.77 -4.97
N ARG A 111 20.30 17.24 -6.20
CA ARG A 111 19.81 16.52 -7.39
C ARG A 111 20.78 16.65 -8.56
N PRO A 112 20.78 15.70 -9.51
CA PRO A 112 21.60 15.81 -10.71
C PRO A 112 21.28 17.06 -11.53
N VAL A 113 22.25 17.50 -12.31
CA VAL A 113 22.06 18.60 -13.27
C VAL A 113 21.06 18.13 -14.34
N PRO A 114 20.03 18.94 -14.69
CA PRO A 114 19.07 18.58 -15.71
C PRO A 114 19.76 18.22 -17.03
N CYS A 115 19.33 17.13 -17.66
CA CYS A 115 19.91 16.73 -18.95
C CYS A 115 19.47 17.66 -20.08
N SER A 116 20.42 18.03 -20.93
CA SER A 116 20.12 18.64 -22.22
C SER A 116 19.85 17.54 -23.28
N PRO A 117 19.02 17.80 -24.30
CA PRO A 117 18.70 16.82 -25.34
C PRO A 117 19.90 16.34 -26.16
N LEU A 118 21.01 17.08 -26.12
CA LEU A 118 22.22 16.87 -26.94
C LEU A 118 23.39 16.25 -26.15
N ALA A 119 23.27 16.06 -24.83
CA ALA A 119 24.35 15.55 -23.98
C ALA A 119 23.97 14.24 -23.28
N THR A 120 24.98 13.41 -23.03
CA THR A 120 24.85 12.22 -22.16
C THR A 120 24.54 12.65 -20.72
N CYS A 121 23.43 12.16 -20.17
CA CYS A 121 23.03 12.40 -18.79
C CYS A 121 24.07 11.86 -17.79
N HIS A 122 24.47 12.70 -16.82
CA HIS A 122 25.22 12.21 -15.67
C HIS A 122 24.26 11.55 -14.65
N PRO A 123 24.62 10.36 -14.14
CA PRO A 123 23.84 9.69 -13.10
C PRO A 123 23.93 10.46 -11.78
N ALA A 124 22.97 10.21 -10.89
CA ALA A 124 22.99 10.80 -9.55
C ALA A 124 24.19 10.36 -8.73
N SER A 125 24.75 11.31 -7.97
CA SER A 125 25.84 11.00 -7.05
C SER A 125 25.32 10.19 -5.87
N VAL A 126 26.21 9.43 -5.23
CA VAL A 126 25.87 8.64 -4.03
C VAL A 126 25.29 9.54 -2.93
N ALA A 127 25.82 10.76 -2.75
CA ALA A 127 25.31 11.70 -1.77
C ALA A 127 23.87 12.15 -2.06
N GLN A 128 23.55 12.45 -3.33
CA GLN A 128 22.20 12.85 -3.75
C GLN A 128 21.19 11.71 -3.52
N LEU A 129 21.54 10.49 -3.93
CA LEU A 129 20.71 9.31 -3.68
C LEU A 129 20.56 9.02 -2.19
N THR A 130 21.62 9.20 -1.39
CA THR A 130 21.57 9.00 0.07
C THR A 130 20.53 9.94 0.71
N VAL A 131 20.53 11.21 0.35
CA VAL A 131 19.55 12.18 0.86
C VAL A 131 18.13 11.79 0.46
N LEU A 132 17.93 11.36 -0.79
CA LEU A 132 16.63 10.85 -1.25
C LEU A 132 16.18 9.62 -0.44
N PHE A 133 17.07 8.66 -0.19
CA PHE A 133 16.76 7.47 0.59
C PHE A 133 16.48 7.79 2.06
N VAL A 134 17.12 8.81 2.64
CA VAL A 134 16.76 9.33 3.98
C VAL A 134 15.33 9.89 3.97
N ALA A 135 14.94 10.65 2.95
CA ALA A 135 13.57 11.15 2.80
C ALA A 135 12.54 10.00 2.71
N ILE A 136 12.86 8.96 1.94
CA ILE A 136 12.03 7.77 1.79
C ILE A 136 11.93 6.99 3.12
N ALA A 137 13.03 6.84 3.85
CA ALA A 137 13.03 6.16 5.15
C ALA A 137 12.18 6.90 6.19
N LEU A 138 12.25 8.23 6.22
CA LEU A 138 11.38 9.08 7.05
C LEU A 138 9.90 8.93 6.66
N LEU A 139 9.60 8.87 5.36
CA LEU A 139 8.24 8.61 4.89
C LEU A 139 7.74 7.22 5.34
N ALA A 140 8.56 6.18 5.22
CA ALA A 140 8.22 4.83 5.66
C ALA A 140 7.99 4.76 7.17
N ALA A 141 8.85 5.42 7.97
CA ALA A 141 8.66 5.56 9.41
C ALA A 141 7.34 6.28 9.75
N GLY A 142 6.94 7.28 8.96
CA GLY A 142 5.66 7.96 9.14
C GLY A 142 4.41 7.10 8.88
N VAL A 143 4.53 6.08 8.03
CA VAL A 143 3.47 5.09 7.82
C VAL A 143 3.38 4.12 9.01
N GLY A 144 4.49 3.88 9.70
CA GLY A 144 4.61 2.90 10.78
C GLY A 144 3.62 3.10 11.93
N GLY A 145 3.48 4.31 12.45
CA GLY A 145 2.55 4.58 13.53
C GLY A 145 1.14 4.94 13.09
N THR A 146 0.92 5.37 11.85
CA THR A 146 -0.37 5.97 11.48
C THR A 146 -1.43 4.96 11.08
N ARG A 147 -1.04 3.79 10.54
CA ARG A 147 -2.03 2.76 10.12
C ARG A 147 -2.62 1.96 11.27
N TYR A 148 -1.83 1.24 12.06
CA TYR A 148 -2.36 0.38 13.11
C TYR A 148 -2.62 1.13 14.41
N ASN A 149 -1.64 1.92 14.89
CA ASN A 149 -1.80 2.62 16.17
C ASN A 149 -2.91 3.67 16.11
N GLY A 150 -3.07 4.37 14.98
CA GLY A 150 -4.19 5.29 14.75
C GLY A 150 -5.56 4.62 14.89
N MET A 151 -5.73 3.44 14.27
CA MET A 151 -6.98 2.67 14.36
C MET A 151 -7.23 2.16 15.79
N THR A 152 -6.19 1.68 16.47
CA THR A 152 -6.28 1.24 17.88
C THR A 152 -6.68 2.39 18.80
N MET A 153 -6.06 3.57 18.64
CA MET A 153 -6.39 4.77 19.40
C MET A 153 -7.81 5.27 19.14
N GLY A 154 -8.26 5.28 17.89
CA GLY A 154 -9.62 5.72 17.58
C GLY A 154 -10.66 4.75 18.14
N ALA A 155 -10.42 3.45 18.03
CA ALA A 155 -11.31 2.44 18.59
C ALA A 155 -11.37 2.49 20.13
N SER A 156 -10.30 2.88 20.82
CA SER A 156 -10.29 3.03 22.29
C SER A 156 -11.12 4.22 22.79
N GLN A 157 -11.57 5.11 21.89
CA GLN A 157 -12.41 6.24 22.26
C GLN A 157 -13.90 5.89 22.46
N PHE A 158 -14.30 4.64 22.19
CA PHE A 158 -15.70 4.22 22.25
C PHE A 158 -15.87 2.94 23.06
N ALA A 159 -16.77 2.98 24.06
CA ALA A 159 -17.18 1.78 24.80
C ALA A 159 -18.15 0.91 23.98
N ASN A 160 -19.08 1.54 23.26
CA ASN A 160 -20.10 0.87 22.48
C ASN A 160 -19.50 0.16 21.24
N PRO A 161 -19.74 -1.15 21.05
CA PRO A 161 -19.33 -1.87 19.84
C PRO A 161 -19.85 -1.26 18.52
N ALA A 162 -21.06 -0.69 18.53
CA ALA A 162 -21.64 -0.08 17.32
C ALA A 162 -20.85 1.17 16.88
N ASP A 163 -20.45 2.01 17.84
CA ASP A 163 -19.66 3.22 17.57
C ASP A 163 -18.24 2.86 17.09
N ARG A 164 -17.64 1.80 17.66
CA ARG A 164 -16.36 1.26 17.16
C ARG A 164 -16.48 0.81 15.70
N ALA A 165 -17.53 0.05 15.36
CA ALA A 165 -17.76 -0.39 13.99
C ALA A 165 -17.98 0.79 13.03
N ALA A 166 -18.74 1.80 13.45
CA ALA A 166 -18.93 3.03 12.67
C ALA A 166 -17.59 3.76 12.44
N PHE A 167 -16.75 3.89 13.47
CA PHE A 167 -15.42 4.48 13.35
C PHE A 167 -14.53 3.72 12.35
N PHE A 168 -14.52 2.39 12.40
CA PHE A 168 -13.79 1.56 11.44
C PHE A 168 -14.26 1.82 9.99
N ASN A 169 -15.58 1.89 9.77
CA ASN A 169 -16.15 2.16 8.45
C ASN A 169 -15.79 3.56 7.93
N TYR A 170 -15.95 4.61 8.75
CA TYR A 170 -15.56 5.97 8.34
C TYR A 170 -14.07 6.09 8.07
N SER A 171 -13.23 5.48 8.90
CA SER A 171 -11.77 5.48 8.70
C SER A 171 -11.37 4.76 7.41
N PHE A 172 -12.07 3.68 7.07
CA PHE A 172 -11.84 2.94 5.83
C PHE A 172 -12.21 3.77 4.59
N VAL A 173 -13.38 4.42 4.59
CA VAL A 173 -13.80 5.33 3.51
C VAL A 173 -12.83 6.50 3.39
N ALA A 174 -12.47 7.13 4.51
CA ALA A 174 -11.53 8.23 4.56
C ALA A 174 -10.15 7.83 3.99
N ARG A 175 -9.70 6.59 4.26
CA ARG A 175 -8.44 6.07 3.73
C ARG A 175 -8.48 5.93 2.21
N PHE A 176 -9.57 5.44 1.61
CA PHE A 176 -9.67 5.35 0.14
C PHE A 176 -9.72 6.73 -0.51
N LEU A 177 -10.56 7.64 0.01
CA LEU A 177 -10.63 9.03 -0.49
C LEU A 177 -9.28 9.74 -0.38
N SER A 178 -8.56 9.55 0.73
CA SER A 178 -7.20 10.04 0.93
C SER A 178 -6.23 9.52 -0.13
N SER A 179 -6.23 8.21 -0.44
CA SER A 179 -5.37 7.68 -1.49
C SER A 179 -5.72 8.21 -2.88
N ILE A 180 -7.01 8.28 -3.21
CA ILE A 180 -7.46 8.80 -4.50
C ILE A 180 -7.07 10.28 -4.65
N ALA A 181 -7.28 11.08 -3.61
CA ALA A 181 -6.87 12.49 -3.58
C ALA A 181 -5.35 12.64 -3.73
N GLY A 182 -4.55 11.78 -3.08
CA GLY A 182 -3.09 11.78 -3.21
C GLY A 182 -2.64 11.39 -4.62
N ALA A 183 -3.21 10.32 -5.16
CA ALA A 183 -2.92 9.80 -6.50
C ALA A 183 -3.33 10.77 -7.62
N ILE A 184 -4.28 11.66 -7.39
CA ILE A 184 -4.71 12.68 -8.36
C ILE A 184 -4.02 14.01 -8.07
N LEU A 185 -4.32 14.66 -6.94
CA LEU A 185 -3.95 16.05 -6.68
C LEU A 185 -2.45 16.23 -6.48
N LEU A 186 -1.83 15.40 -5.64
CA LEU A 186 -0.39 15.52 -5.35
C LEU A 186 0.45 15.05 -6.53
N VAL A 187 0.08 13.93 -7.17
CA VAL A 187 0.80 13.45 -8.36
C VAL A 187 0.66 14.43 -9.53
N TYR A 188 -0.52 15.03 -9.73
CA TYR A 188 -0.69 16.08 -10.74
C TYR A 188 0.18 17.31 -10.44
N ALA A 189 0.24 17.75 -9.19
CA ALA A 189 1.13 18.85 -8.81
C ALA A 189 2.60 18.52 -9.08
N GLN A 190 3.03 17.28 -8.82
CA GLN A 190 4.40 16.83 -9.07
C GLN A 190 4.75 16.76 -10.57
N ASP A 191 3.89 16.16 -11.40
CA ASP A 191 4.15 15.94 -12.84
C ASP A 191 3.89 17.20 -13.69
N SER A 192 2.85 17.98 -13.37
CA SER A 192 2.39 19.10 -14.20
C SER A 192 2.84 20.48 -13.69
N LEU A 193 2.94 20.68 -12.38
CA LEU A 193 3.37 21.96 -11.77
C LEU A 193 4.85 21.96 -11.34
N GLY A 194 5.52 20.82 -11.50
CA GLY A 194 6.92 20.60 -11.16
C GLY A 194 7.14 20.02 -9.76
N TRP A 195 8.27 19.33 -9.61
CA TRP A 195 8.64 18.59 -8.40
C TRP A 195 8.64 19.44 -7.12
N LEU A 196 9.11 20.69 -7.20
CA LEU A 196 9.09 21.61 -6.07
C LEU A 196 7.66 21.88 -5.59
N SER A 197 6.79 22.32 -6.50
CA SER A 197 5.39 22.64 -6.21
C SER A 197 4.67 21.42 -5.61
N GLY A 198 4.88 20.23 -6.18
CA GLY A 198 4.28 18.99 -5.72
C GLY A 198 4.75 18.55 -4.32
N PHE A 199 6.05 18.59 -4.03
CA PHE A 199 6.57 18.22 -2.72
C PHE A 199 6.33 19.29 -1.65
N ALA A 200 6.34 20.57 -2.00
CA ALA A 200 5.95 21.66 -1.10
C ALA A 200 4.48 21.55 -0.68
N LEU A 201 3.57 21.28 -1.64
CA LEU A 201 2.16 21.01 -1.34
C LEU A 201 2.01 19.79 -0.41
N SER A 202 2.76 18.73 -0.69
CA SER A 202 2.77 17.53 0.15
C SER A 202 3.32 17.82 1.56
N ALA A 203 4.31 18.71 1.70
CA ALA A 203 4.83 19.17 2.98
C ALA A 203 3.81 19.99 3.78
N VAL A 204 3.02 20.84 3.12
CA VAL A 204 1.90 21.56 3.77
C VAL A 204 0.87 20.59 4.31
N VAL A 205 0.46 19.60 3.52
CA VAL A 205 -0.48 18.54 3.96
C VAL A 205 0.08 17.77 5.14
N ALA A 206 1.35 17.35 5.08
CA ALA A 206 2.01 16.65 6.19
C ALA A 206 2.13 17.53 7.44
N GLY A 207 2.39 18.83 7.27
CA GLY A 207 2.47 19.80 8.35
C GLY A 207 1.13 19.95 9.08
N ILE A 208 0.03 20.09 8.34
CA ILE A 208 -1.33 20.13 8.91
C ILE A 208 -1.62 18.83 9.70
N ALA A 209 -1.29 17.67 9.12
CA ALA A 209 -1.45 16.39 9.81
C ALA A 209 -0.58 16.28 11.08
N PHE A 210 0.63 16.84 11.08
CA PHE A 210 1.50 16.88 12.25
C PHE A 210 0.99 17.80 13.39
N LEU A 211 0.22 18.85 13.07
CA LEU A 211 -0.36 19.73 14.10
C LEU A 211 -1.44 19.05 14.95
N PHE A 212 -2.22 18.12 14.39
CA PHE A 212 -3.32 17.50 15.14
C PHE A 212 -2.86 16.68 16.37
N PRO A 213 -1.82 15.82 16.30
CA PRO A 213 -1.31 15.14 17.48
C PRO A 213 -0.78 16.09 18.55
N LEU A 214 -0.19 17.24 18.19
CA LEU A 214 0.26 18.25 19.17
C LEU A 214 -0.93 18.83 19.95
N LEU A 215 -2.05 19.08 19.28
CA LEU A 215 -3.30 19.54 19.91
C LEU A 215 -3.89 18.49 20.85
N LEU A 216 -3.77 17.20 20.48
CA LEU A 216 -4.23 16.08 21.32
C LEU A 216 -3.32 15.86 22.54
N LEU A 217 -2.00 15.92 22.36
CA LEU A 217 -1.02 15.81 23.45
C LEU A 217 -1.11 16.99 24.44
N GLY A 218 -1.42 18.19 23.95
CA GLY A 218 -1.71 19.36 24.79
C GLY A 218 -3.04 19.28 25.55
N ARG A 219 -3.87 18.27 25.28
CA ARG A 219 -5.16 18.03 25.96
C ARG A 219 -5.31 16.53 26.30
N PRO A 220 -4.53 16.00 27.24
CA PRO A 220 -4.51 14.57 27.57
C PRO A 220 -5.87 14.04 28.06
N SER A 221 -6.76 14.92 28.52
CA SER A 221 -8.17 14.60 28.83
C SER A 221 -8.98 14.11 27.62
N LEU A 222 -8.54 14.33 26.38
CA LEU A 222 -9.24 13.88 25.17
C LEU A 222 -8.87 12.47 24.71
N LEU A 223 -7.84 11.85 25.31
CA LEU A 223 -7.29 10.58 24.86
C LEU A 223 -7.48 9.48 25.91
N LEU A 224 -8.32 8.50 25.58
CA LEU A 224 -8.33 7.23 26.30
C LEU A 224 -7.16 6.36 25.82
N HIS A 225 -6.18 6.14 26.70
CA HIS A 225 -5.01 5.33 26.41
C HIS A 225 -5.36 3.83 26.33
N PRO A 226 -4.93 3.11 25.28
CA PRO A 226 -5.01 1.67 25.25
C PRO A 226 -4.07 1.07 26.32
N ARG A 227 -4.55 0.09 27.09
CA ARG A 227 -3.71 -0.63 28.05
C ARG A 227 -2.70 -1.53 27.31
N PRO A 228 -1.42 -1.58 27.73
CA PRO A 228 -0.47 -2.55 27.19
C PRO A 228 -0.94 -3.97 27.52
N LYS A 229 -0.99 -4.84 26.50
CA LYS A 229 -1.32 -6.26 26.68
C LYS A 229 -0.03 -7.03 27.00
N THR A 230 0.32 -7.12 28.29
CA THR A 230 1.44 -7.94 28.75
C THR A 230 1.10 -9.44 28.65
N GLY A 231 1.99 -10.24 28.04
CA GLY A 231 1.95 -11.71 28.13
C GLY A 231 1.52 -12.53 26.89
N GLN A 232 1.52 -11.97 25.67
CA GLN A 232 1.07 -12.72 24.47
C GLN A 232 2.09 -13.72 23.88
N LEU A 233 3.38 -13.66 24.26
CA LEU A 233 4.42 -14.50 23.65
C LEU A 233 4.53 -15.93 24.22
N THR A 234 3.84 -16.26 25.32
CA THR A 234 3.94 -17.59 25.97
C THR A 234 2.93 -18.63 25.45
N SER A 235 2.01 -18.25 24.56
CA SER A 235 0.94 -19.11 24.02
C SER A 235 1.37 -20.04 22.87
N PHE A 236 2.57 -19.88 22.30
CA PHE A 236 2.98 -20.59 21.08
C PHE A 236 3.10 -22.12 21.20
N ARG A 237 3.33 -22.64 22.41
CA ARG A 237 3.68 -24.06 22.60
C ARG A 237 2.49 -25.02 22.45
N GLY A 238 1.25 -24.55 22.64
CA GLY A 238 0.03 -25.36 22.54
C GLY A 238 -0.67 -25.33 21.17
N GLU A 239 -0.31 -24.40 20.29
CA GLU A 239 -1.08 -24.09 19.06
C GLU A 239 -0.32 -24.35 17.76
N ALA A 240 0.88 -24.95 17.85
CA ALA A 240 1.81 -25.11 16.73
C ALA A 240 1.22 -25.87 15.52
N GLY A 241 0.40 -26.91 15.76
CA GLY A 241 -0.23 -27.68 14.68
C GLY A 241 -1.25 -26.88 13.86
N SER A 242 -2.09 -26.09 14.55
CA SER A 242 -3.09 -25.21 13.93
C SER A 242 -2.43 -24.02 13.21
N LEU A 243 -1.39 -23.46 13.81
CA LEU A 243 -0.61 -22.37 13.22
C LEU A 243 0.15 -22.83 11.97
N LEU A 244 0.72 -24.04 11.95
CA LEU A 244 1.38 -24.58 10.76
C LEU A 244 0.41 -24.76 9.58
N ALA A 245 -0.81 -25.23 9.87
CA ALA A 245 -1.85 -25.34 8.84
C ALA A 245 -2.27 -23.95 8.32
N LEU A 246 -2.42 -22.97 9.21
CA LEU A 246 -2.75 -21.60 8.84
C LEU A 246 -1.64 -20.94 8.00
N LEU A 247 -0.38 -21.14 8.37
CA LEU A 247 0.79 -20.64 7.63
C LEU A 247 0.82 -21.12 6.19
N SER A 248 0.35 -22.35 5.92
CA SER A 248 0.24 -22.87 4.56
C SER A 248 -0.80 -22.13 3.70
N VAL A 249 -1.83 -21.56 4.30
CA VAL A 249 -2.80 -20.71 3.58
C VAL A 249 -2.25 -19.29 3.46
N VAL A 250 -1.59 -18.78 4.51
CA VAL A 250 -0.93 -17.46 4.49
C VAL A 250 0.11 -17.35 3.36
N SER A 251 0.91 -18.40 3.13
CA SER A 251 1.93 -18.42 2.07
C SER A 251 1.35 -18.24 0.66
N THR A 252 0.12 -18.69 0.42
CA THR A 252 -0.58 -18.55 -0.88
C THR A 252 -0.85 -17.11 -1.26
N GLY A 253 -0.82 -16.17 -0.30
CA GLY A 253 -0.99 -14.75 -0.53
C GLY A 253 0.26 -14.03 -1.04
N ILE A 254 1.45 -14.64 -0.91
CA ILE A 254 2.73 -13.98 -1.23
C ILE A 254 2.87 -13.73 -2.73
N LEU A 255 2.58 -14.75 -3.56
CA LEU A 255 2.67 -14.63 -5.03
C LEU A 255 1.66 -13.63 -5.62
N PRO A 256 0.38 -13.61 -5.20
CA PRO A 256 -0.56 -12.55 -5.57
C PRO A 256 -0.06 -11.15 -5.20
N SER A 257 0.54 -10.97 -4.02
CA SER A 257 1.16 -9.68 -3.64
C SER A 257 2.35 -9.32 -4.54
N ALA A 258 3.18 -10.29 -4.94
CA ALA A 258 4.23 -10.07 -5.92
C ALA A 258 3.66 -9.64 -7.29
N ASN A 259 2.56 -10.29 -7.71
CA ASN A 259 1.87 -9.97 -8.96
C ASN A 259 1.35 -8.52 -8.96
N ILE A 260 0.72 -8.09 -7.86
CA ILE A 260 0.24 -6.71 -7.67
C ILE A 260 1.39 -5.70 -7.72
N SER A 261 2.53 -6.01 -7.10
CA SER A 261 3.70 -5.12 -7.15
C SER A 261 4.23 -4.96 -8.57
N ILE A 262 4.41 -6.06 -9.31
CA ILE A 262 4.86 -6.01 -10.71
C ILE A 262 3.87 -5.19 -11.54
N GLN A 263 2.57 -5.45 -11.39
CA GLN A 263 1.52 -4.71 -12.08
C GLN A 263 1.62 -3.21 -11.79
N THR A 264 1.57 -2.82 -10.50
CA THR A 264 1.50 -1.41 -10.09
C THR A 264 2.68 -0.60 -10.65
N SER A 265 3.91 -1.12 -10.53
CA SER A 265 5.12 -0.40 -10.96
C SER A 265 5.30 -0.42 -12.49
N MET A 266 5.16 -1.59 -13.14
CA MET A 266 5.34 -1.68 -14.59
C MET A 266 4.27 -0.91 -15.37
N THR A 267 3.06 -0.75 -14.83
CA THR A 267 2.00 0.07 -15.44
C THR A 267 2.42 1.55 -15.54
N VAL A 268 3.21 2.06 -14.59
CA VAL A 268 3.73 3.44 -14.66
C VAL A 268 4.71 3.58 -15.83
N LEU A 269 5.59 2.58 -16.05
CA LEU A 269 6.45 2.57 -17.23
C LEU A 269 5.65 2.53 -18.53
N GLN A 270 4.61 1.68 -18.61
CA GLN A 270 3.72 1.64 -19.77
C GLN A 270 3.09 3.00 -20.04
N ALA A 271 2.54 3.65 -19.01
CA ALA A 271 1.95 4.97 -19.14
C ALA A 271 2.97 6.03 -19.60
N LEU A 272 4.24 5.93 -19.20
CA LEU A 272 5.31 6.81 -19.68
C LEU A 272 5.66 6.61 -21.17
N ALA A 273 5.31 5.47 -21.77
CA ALA A 273 5.55 5.13 -23.16
C ALA A 273 4.29 5.21 -24.04
N MET A 274 3.23 5.87 -23.55
CA MET A 274 1.94 6.01 -24.22
C MET A 274 1.57 7.50 -24.36
N ASP A 275 0.63 7.79 -25.26
CA ASP A 275 0.02 9.11 -25.33
C ASP A 275 -0.87 9.34 -24.10
N ARG A 276 -0.50 10.34 -23.29
CA ARG A 276 -1.17 10.70 -22.03
C ARG A 276 -2.21 11.81 -22.19
N SER A 277 -2.53 12.21 -23.42
CA SER A 277 -3.57 13.21 -23.71
C SER A 277 -4.99 12.63 -23.49
N LEU A 278 -5.89 13.39 -22.88
CA LEU A 278 -7.30 12.99 -22.65
C LEU A 278 -8.21 13.44 -23.80
N GLY A 279 -7.89 13.00 -25.03
CA GLY A 279 -8.63 13.35 -26.24
C GLY A 279 -7.92 14.40 -27.09
N ARG A 280 -8.43 14.62 -28.31
CA ARG A 280 -7.73 15.42 -29.34
C ARG A 280 -7.60 16.92 -29.03
N GLU A 281 -8.41 17.46 -28.11
CA GLU A 281 -8.49 18.92 -27.86
C GLU A 281 -8.35 19.34 -26.39
N THR A 282 -8.12 18.41 -25.45
CA THR A 282 -7.93 18.79 -24.04
C THR A 282 -6.48 19.08 -23.71
N LEU A 283 -6.22 20.20 -23.04
CA LEU A 283 -4.88 20.57 -22.54
C LEU A 283 -4.39 19.67 -21.37
N ILE A 284 -5.25 18.79 -20.84
CA ILE A 284 -4.96 18.00 -19.64
C ILE A 284 -4.19 16.72 -20.02
N ARG A 285 -2.96 16.63 -19.52
CA ARG A 285 -2.13 15.42 -19.61
C ARG A 285 -2.26 14.60 -18.33
N VAL A 286 -2.58 13.31 -18.45
CA VAL A 286 -2.66 12.41 -17.30
C VAL A 286 -1.26 12.14 -16.77
N PRO A 287 -0.97 12.38 -15.49
CA PRO A 287 0.30 11.97 -14.90
C PRO A 287 0.48 10.46 -14.95
N ALA A 288 1.66 9.96 -15.36
CA ALA A 288 1.88 8.52 -15.48
C ALA A 288 1.68 7.77 -14.14
N GLY A 289 2.15 8.35 -13.03
CA GLY A 289 1.95 7.80 -11.69
C GLY A 289 0.47 7.72 -11.26
N SER A 290 -0.40 8.56 -11.83
CA SER A 290 -1.83 8.59 -11.49
C SER A 290 -2.63 7.45 -12.12
N ILE A 291 -2.07 6.68 -13.06
CA ILE A 291 -2.83 5.65 -13.79
C ILE A 291 -3.41 4.57 -12.86
N ASN A 292 -2.74 4.28 -11.73
CA ASN A 292 -3.21 3.32 -10.73
C ASN A 292 -4.44 3.82 -9.93
N VAL A 293 -4.92 5.05 -10.16
CA VAL A 293 -6.17 5.55 -9.56
C VAL A 293 -7.38 4.71 -9.99
N PHE A 294 -7.36 4.13 -11.19
CA PHE A 294 -8.41 3.21 -11.65
C PHE A 294 -8.52 1.99 -10.72
N VAL A 295 -7.39 1.42 -10.29
CA VAL A 295 -7.35 0.30 -9.34
C VAL A 295 -7.94 0.72 -7.99
N LEU A 296 -7.50 1.86 -7.44
CA LEU A 296 -7.99 2.38 -6.16
C LEU A 296 -9.51 2.64 -6.17
N ALA A 297 -10.01 3.32 -7.20
CA ALA A 297 -11.42 3.68 -7.30
C ALA A 297 -12.30 2.43 -7.48
N THR A 298 -11.89 1.52 -8.36
CA THR A 298 -12.66 0.29 -8.61
C THR A 298 -12.59 -0.68 -7.45
N ALA A 299 -11.46 -0.77 -6.73
CA ALA A 299 -11.38 -1.51 -5.48
C ALA A 299 -12.32 -0.94 -4.43
N ALA A 300 -12.32 0.38 -4.21
CA ALA A 300 -13.22 1.03 -3.26
C ALA A 300 -14.70 0.73 -3.56
N ILE A 301 -15.11 0.95 -4.81
CA ILE A 301 -16.49 0.67 -5.27
C ILE A 301 -16.83 -0.81 -5.10
N SER A 302 -15.92 -1.70 -5.51
CA SER A 302 -16.14 -3.15 -5.41
C SER A 302 -16.29 -3.61 -3.96
N ILE A 303 -15.50 -3.07 -3.02
CA ILE A 303 -15.64 -3.40 -1.59
C ILE A 303 -17.02 -2.96 -1.08
N MET A 304 -17.46 -1.75 -1.42
CA MET A 304 -18.80 -1.25 -1.03
C MET A 304 -19.93 -2.13 -1.57
N VAL A 305 -19.79 -2.65 -2.80
CA VAL A 305 -20.76 -3.59 -3.39
C VAL A 305 -20.70 -4.95 -2.69
N LEU A 306 -19.50 -5.50 -2.47
CA LEU A 306 -19.31 -6.81 -1.85
C LEU A 306 -19.81 -6.87 -0.41
N ASP A 307 -19.65 -5.79 0.36
CA ASP A 307 -20.14 -5.73 1.74
C ASP A 307 -21.67 -5.81 1.83
N ARG A 308 -22.39 -5.43 0.75
CA ARG A 308 -23.84 -5.56 0.66
C ARG A 308 -24.27 -6.88 0.01
N ALA A 309 -23.68 -7.22 -1.13
CA ALA A 309 -24.15 -8.32 -1.98
C ALA A 309 -23.50 -9.69 -1.66
N ALA A 310 -22.29 -9.70 -1.11
CA ALA A 310 -21.49 -10.90 -0.91
C ALA A 310 -21.12 -11.15 0.56
N LYS A 311 -21.85 -10.54 1.51
CA LYS A 311 -21.60 -10.68 2.95
C LYS A 311 -21.63 -12.14 3.44
N ALA A 312 -22.45 -12.99 2.81
CA ALA A 312 -22.56 -14.42 3.13
C ALA A 312 -21.43 -15.28 2.54
N VAL A 313 -20.61 -14.75 1.63
CA VAL A 313 -19.52 -15.52 1.01
C VAL A 313 -18.38 -15.69 2.02
N ARG A 314 -18.02 -16.95 2.30
CA ARG A 314 -16.94 -17.30 3.23
C ARG A 314 -15.62 -16.60 2.85
N PRO A 315 -14.83 -16.07 3.81
CA PRO A 315 -13.58 -15.36 3.54
C PRO A 315 -12.59 -16.12 2.64
N MET A 316 -12.41 -17.43 2.87
CA MET A 316 -11.53 -18.27 2.05
C MET A 316 -12.00 -18.35 0.58
N ARG A 317 -13.32 -18.41 0.32
CA ARG A 317 -13.84 -18.35 -1.06
C ARG A 317 -13.58 -16.99 -1.70
N ARG A 318 -13.69 -15.89 -0.93
CA ARG A 318 -13.39 -14.55 -1.44
C ARG A 318 -11.93 -14.41 -1.87
N MET A 319 -11.00 -14.99 -1.10
CA MET A 319 -9.57 -15.06 -1.47
C MET A 319 -9.37 -15.78 -2.81
N GLY A 320 -9.94 -16.98 -2.97
CA GLY A 320 -9.82 -17.76 -4.21
C GLY A 320 -10.37 -17.04 -5.44
N ILE A 321 -11.54 -16.40 -5.31
CA ILE A 321 -12.14 -15.60 -6.41
C ILE A 321 -11.22 -14.44 -6.79
N GLY A 322 -10.66 -13.72 -5.82
CA GLY A 322 -9.75 -12.62 -6.10
C GLY A 322 -8.45 -13.08 -6.78
N TYR A 323 -7.90 -14.25 -6.41
CA TYR A 323 -6.72 -14.81 -7.09
C TYR A 323 -7.01 -15.14 -8.57
N LEU A 324 -8.16 -15.71 -8.88
CA LEU A 324 -8.59 -15.97 -10.25
C LEU A 324 -8.76 -14.68 -11.05
N ILE A 325 -9.44 -13.68 -10.48
CA ILE A 325 -9.67 -12.38 -11.14
C ILE A 325 -8.33 -11.69 -11.40
N ASN A 326 -7.40 -11.70 -10.45
CA ASN A 326 -6.08 -11.09 -10.65
C ASN A 326 -5.22 -11.84 -11.69
N ALA A 327 -5.32 -13.16 -11.79
CA ALA A 327 -4.65 -13.90 -12.86
C ALA A 327 -5.22 -13.53 -14.24
N ALA A 328 -6.55 -13.41 -14.36
CA ALA A 328 -7.21 -12.95 -15.58
C ALA A 328 -6.87 -11.48 -15.92
N ALA A 329 -6.82 -10.61 -14.91
CA ALA A 329 -6.42 -9.20 -15.08
C ALA A 329 -4.97 -9.09 -15.58
N MET A 330 -4.07 -9.93 -15.07
CA MET A 330 -2.68 -9.98 -15.53
C MET A 330 -2.57 -10.47 -16.98
N ALA A 331 -3.41 -11.42 -17.40
CA ALA A 331 -3.51 -11.82 -18.81
C ALA A 331 -4.06 -10.67 -19.69
N ALA A 332 -5.04 -9.90 -19.19
CA ALA A 332 -5.55 -8.71 -19.87
C ALA A 332 -4.47 -7.63 -20.00
N MET A 333 -3.64 -7.42 -18.98
CA MET A 333 -2.48 -6.51 -19.06
C MET A 333 -1.48 -6.94 -20.13
N ALA A 334 -1.21 -8.25 -20.27
CA ALA A 334 -0.36 -8.80 -21.33
C ALA A 334 -0.92 -8.52 -22.74
N ALA A 335 -2.24 -8.68 -22.92
CA ALA A 335 -2.92 -8.39 -24.18
C ALA A 335 -2.89 -6.89 -24.51
N THR A 336 -3.13 -6.03 -23.51
CA THR A 336 -3.04 -4.57 -23.67
C THR A 336 -1.63 -4.14 -24.06
N GLU A 337 -0.59 -4.73 -23.47
CA GLU A 337 0.80 -4.43 -23.84
C GLU A 337 1.14 -4.89 -25.26
N SER A 338 0.68 -6.08 -25.66
CA SER A 338 0.84 -6.57 -27.04
C SER A 338 0.20 -5.60 -28.05
N ARG A 339 -0.98 -5.06 -27.71
CA ARG A 339 -1.68 -4.07 -28.52
C ARG A 339 -0.94 -2.71 -28.52
N ARG A 340 -0.38 -2.27 -27.39
CA ARG A 340 0.42 -1.04 -27.27
C ARG A 340 1.65 -1.12 -28.17
N LEU A 341 2.40 -2.22 -28.10
CA LEU A 341 3.60 -2.44 -28.92
C LEU A 341 3.30 -2.37 -30.43
N ALA A 342 2.14 -2.86 -30.86
CA ALA A 342 1.71 -2.77 -32.27
C ALA A 342 1.36 -1.34 -32.70
N ALA A 343 0.88 -0.49 -31.78
CA ALA A 343 0.51 0.90 -32.05
C ALA A 343 1.65 1.91 -31.83
N GLY A 344 2.71 1.53 -31.11
CA GLY A 344 3.83 2.40 -30.76
C GLY A 344 3.44 3.54 -29.81
N ASP A 345 4.14 4.67 -29.91
CA ASP A 345 3.98 5.82 -29.01
C ASP A 345 2.61 6.51 -29.11
N ALA A 346 1.87 6.28 -30.19
CA ALA A 346 0.52 6.82 -30.41
C ALA A 346 -0.58 6.05 -29.64
N ALA A 347 -0.23 4.98 -28.93
CA ALA A 347 -1.19 4.22 -28.14
C ALA A 347 -1.74 5.09 -26.99
N PRO A 348 -3.08 5.31 -26.90
CA PRO A 348 -3.65 6.15 -25.86
C PRO A 348 -3.61 5.44 -24.50
N VAL A 349 -3.15 6.15 -23.47
CA VAL A 349 -2.97 5.61 -22.10
C VAL A 349 -4.25 4.97 -21.53
N MET A 350 -5.41 5.44 -21.98
CA MET A 350 -6.73 4.92 -21.58
C MET A 350 -6.97 3.45 -21.98
N TRP A 351 -6.17 2.87 -22.89
CA TRP A 351 -6.20 1.43 -23.15
C TRP A 351 -5.83 0.58 -21.94
N LEU A 352 -5.10 1.13 -20.96
CA LEU A 352 -4.80 0.44 -19.70
C LEU A 352 -6.02 0.32 -18.77
N ALA A 353 -6.97 1.24 -18.87
CA ALA A 353 -8.07 1.37 -17.89
C ALA A 353 -8.91 0.08 -17.71
N PRO A 354 -9.35 -0.64 -18.77
CA PRO A 354 -10.14 -1.85 -18.59
C PRO A 354 -9.42 -2.94 -17.79
N ALA A 355 -8.13 -3.16 -18.04
CA ALA A 355 -7.34 -4.15 -17.32
C ALA A 355 -7.16 -3.73 -15.84
N LEU A 356 -6.89 -2.45 -15.58
CA LEU A 356 -6.76 -1.90 -14.22
C LEU A 356 -8.07 -1.97 -13.42
N VAL A 357 -9.23 -1.85 -14.09
CA VAL A 357 -10.53 -2.07 -13.45
C VAL A 357 -10.66 -3.51 -12.95
N PHE A 358 -10.25 -4.50 -13.76
CA PHE A 358 -10.24 -5.90 -13.33
C PHE A 358 -9.28 -6.16 -12.16
N VAL A 359 -8.12 -5.51 -12.15
CA VAL A 359 -7.19 -5.58 -11.01
C VAL A 359 -7.88 -5.07 -9.74
N GLY A 360 -8.49 -3.88 -9.76
CA GLY A 360 -9.13 -3.32 -8.57
C GLY A 360 -10.31 -4.16 -8.07
N ILE A 361 -11.09 -4.76 -8.98
CA ILE A 361 -12.10 -5.76 -8.59
C ILE A 361 -11.44 -6.94 -7.89
N GLY A 362 -10.38 -7.52 -8.46
CA GLY A 362 -9.63 -8.64 -7.87
C GLY A 362 -9.11 -8.32 -6.47
N GLU A 363 -8.51 -7.15 -6.27
CA GLU A 363 -8.03 -6.67 -4.98
C GLU A 363 -9.15 -6.60 -3.93
N ALA A 364 -10.32 -6.08 -4.30
CA ALA A 364 -11.49 -5.99 -3.41
C ALA A 364 -12.00 -7.37 -2.93
N TRP A 365 -11.75 -8.42 -3.70
CA TRP A 365 -12.11 -9.79 -3.32
C TRP A 365 -11.09 -10.39 -2.35
N HIS A 366 -9.80 -10.38 -2.69
CA HIS A 366 -8.81 -11.12 -1.90
C HIS A 366 -8.27 -10.37 -0.68
N TYR A 367 -8.08 -9.04 -0.73
CA TYR A 367 -7.48 -8.31 0.40
C TYR A 367 -8.38 -8.34 1.65
N PRO A 368 -9.64 -7.88 1.58
CA PRO A 368 -10.56 -7.98 2.71
C PRO A 368 -10.86 -9.43 3.10
N GLY A 369 -10.91 -10.34 2.11
CA GLY A 369 -11.07 -11.78 2.34
C GLY A 369 -9.96 -12.37 3.20
N GLY A 370 -8.70 -12.02 2.90
CA GLY A 370 -7.52 -12.44 3.67
C GLY A 370 -7.50 -11.87 5.08
N VAL A 371 -7.78 -10.57 5.23
CA VAL A 371 -7.89 -9.93 6.56
C VAL A 371 -8.95 -10.63 7.41
N ALA A 372 -10.15 -10.85 6.86
CA ALA A 372 -11.25 -11.50 7.57
C ALA A 372 -10.91 -12.95 7.93
N PHE A 373 -10.31 -13.70 7.00
CA PHE A 373 -9.89 -15.08 7.24
C PHE A 373 -8.86 -15.16 8.36
N TYR A 374 -7.76 -14.40 8.28
CA TYR A 374 -6.73 -14.42 9.32
C TYR A 374 -7.29 -13.97 10.66
N TYR A 375 -8.11 -12.92 10.70
CA TYR A 375 -8.70 -12.47 11.96
C TYR A 375 -9.58 -13.53 12.64
N GLN A 376 -10.35 -14.31 11.84
CA GLN A 376 -11.24 -15.36 12.35
C GLN A 376 -10.48 -16.60 12.82
N GLU A 377 -9.41 -16.96 12.12
CA GLU A 377 -8.68 -18.22 12.35
C GLU A 377 -7.50 -18.10 13.31
N PHE A 378 -6.96 -16.88 13.52
CA PHE A 378 -5.93 -16.69 14.53
C PHE A 378 -6.52 -16.94 15.93
N PRO A 379 -5.78 -17.66 16.80
CA PRO A 379 -6.15 -17.87 18.19
C PRO A 379 -6.44 -16.56 18.91
N VAL A 380 -7.36 -16.58 19.89
CA VAL A 380 -7.84 -15.35 20.58
C VAL A 380 -6.68 -14.53 21.14
N GLY A 381 -5.66 -15.18 21.69
CA GLY A 381 -4.46 -14.54 22.23
C GLY A 381 -3.54 -13.89 21.18
N LEU A 382 -3.64 -14.29 19.92
CA LEU A 382 -2.83 -13.81 18.79
C LEU A 382 -3.63 -13.00 17.76
N ARG A 383 -4.92 -12.73 17.98
CA ARG A 383 -5.75 -11.96 17.02
C ARG A 383 -5.23 -10.56 16.72
N SER A 384 -4.49 -9.95 17.65
CA SER A 384 -3.76 -8.68 17.43
C SER A 384 -2.72 -8.78 16.31
N THR A 385 -2.14 -9.97 16.09
CA THR A 385 -1.13 -10.21 15.04
C THR A 385 -1.72 -10.48 13.67
N ALA A 386 -3.00 -10.86 13.59
CA ALA A 386 -3.67 -11.26 12.35
C ALA A 386 -3.74 -10.12 11.29
N THR A 387 -3.92 -8.88 11.74
CA THR A 387 -3.90 -7.70 10.85
C THR A 387 -2.51 -7.40 10.31
N GLY A 388 -1.47 -7.66 11.11
CA GLY A 388 -0.07 -7.58 10.71
C GLY A 388 0.33 -8.65 9.69
N THR A 389 -0.31 -9.83 9.72
CA THR A 389 -0.03 -10.91 8.77
C THR A 389 -0.22 -10.48 7.32
N MET A 390 -1.27 -9.71 6.99
CA MET A 390 -1.48 -9.20 5.63
C MET A 390 -0.37 -8.23 5.21
N ALA A 391 0.10 -7.36 6.10
CA ALA A 391 1.23 -6.47 5.81
C ALA A 391 2.52 -7.24 5.56
N VAL A 392 2.77 -8.30 6.33
CA VAL A 392 3.92 -9.20 6.13
C VAL A 392 3.81 -9.90 4.78
N VAL A 393 2.66 -10.49 4.45
CA VAL A 393 2.43 -11.14 3.14
C VAL A 393 2.66 -10.16 1.98
N THR A 394 2.10 -8.95 2.07
CA THR A 394 2.30 -7.91 1.05
C THR A 394 3.77 -7.50 0.93
N GLY A 395 4.45 -7.22 2.04
CA GLY A 395 5.86 -6.82 2.03
C GLY A 395 6.79 -7.89 1.48
N VAL A 396 6.61 -9.15 1.91
CA VAL A 396 7.37 -10.30 1.38
C VAL A 396 7.09 -10.50 -0.11
N GLY A 397 5.83 -10.37 -0.54
CA GLY A 397 5.46 -10.42 -1.95
C GLY A 397 6.16 -9.34 -2.78
N PHE A 398 6.28 -8.12 -2.24
CA PHE A 398 6.95 -7.01 -2.94
C PHE A 398 8.48 -7.19 -3.02
N TYR A 399 9.10 -7.86 -2.05
CA TYR A 399 10.51 -8.26 -2.22
C TYR A 399 10.66 -9.42 -3.21
N LEU A 400 9.72 -10.36 -3.20
CA LEU A 400 9.70 -11.46 -4.16
C LEU A 400 9.53 -10.97 -5.60
N SER A 401 8.68 -9.98 -5.85
CA SER A 401 8.54 -9.39 -7.19
C SER A 401 9.84 -8.76 -7.70
N SER A 402 10.61 -8.12 -6.82
CA SER A 402 11.93 -7.62 -7.18
C SER A 402 12.87 -8.75 -7.61
N GLY A 403 12.91 -9.85 -6.85
CA GLY A 403 13.67 -11.05 -7.23
C GLY A 403 13.24 -11.65 -8.57
N ILE A 404 11.92 -11.73 -8.82
CA ILE A 404 11.37 -12.23 -10.10
C ILE A 404 11.82 -11.35 -11.26
N VAL A 405 11.67 -10.03 -11.15
CA VAL A 405 12.06 -9.09 -12.21
C VAL A 405 13.56 -9.14 -12.48
N ALA A 406 14.39 -9.22 -11.43
CA ALA A 406 15.84 -9.37 -11.57
C ALA A 406 16.21 -10.68 -12.30
N ALA A 407 15.57 -11.79 -11.96
CA ALA A 407 15.78 -13.08 -12.63
C ALA A 407 15.35 -13.02 -14.10
N VAL A 408 14.17 -12.47 -14.41
CA VAL A 408 13.70 -12.32 -15.80
C VAL A 408 14.66 -11.44 -16.60
N ARG A 409 15.11 -10.31 -16.06
CA ARG A 409 16.05 -9.41 -16.73
C ARG A 409 17.36 -10.14 -17.08
N LYS A 410 17.90 -10.92 -16.13
CA LYS A 410 19.14 -11.66 -16.30
C LYS A 410 19.03 -12.79 -17.33
N GLU A 411 17.96 -13.57 -17.30
CA GLU A 411 17.88 -14.84 -18.03
C GLU A 411 17.21 -14.73 -19.42
N THR A 412 16.40 -13.70 -19.68
CA THR A 412 15.51 -13.70 -20.87
C THR A 412 15.77 -12.58 -21.89
N GLY A 413 16.43 -11.51 -21.49
CA GLY A 413 16.55 -10.29 -22.29
C GLY A 413 15.21 -9.57 -22.56
N TRP A 414 14.12 -9.94 -21.88
CA TRP A 414 12.79 -9.34 -22.08
C TRP A 414 12.73 -7.90 -21.57
N LEU A 415 13.45 -7.57 -20.49
CA LEU A 415 13.33 -6.27 -19.82
C LEU A 415 14.48 -5.35 -20.20
N LYS A 416 14.17 -4.35 -21.02
CA LYS A 416 15.10 -3.30 -21.49
C LYS A 416 14.67 -1.93 -20.98
N ASP A 417 15.60 -0.98 -20.95
CA ASP A 417 15.30 0.40 -20.53
C ASP A 417 14.41 1.14 -21.54
N ASN A 418 14.55 0.87 -22.84
CA ASN A 418 13.57 1.32 -23.83
C ASN A 418 12.35 0.39 -23.81
N LEU A 419 11.21 0.89 -23.35
CA LEU A 419 10.01 0.06 -23.22
C LEU A 419 9.45 -0.42 -24.56
N ASN A 420 9.70 0.30 -25.66
CA ASN A 420 9.28 -0.14 -27.00
C ASN A 420 10.07 -1.35 -27.50
N GLU A 421 11.25 -1.60 -26.94
CA GLU A 421 12.06 -2.79 -27.24
C GLU A 421 11.91 -3.89 -26.16
N SER A 422 11.28 -3.55 -25.05
CA SER A 422 11.00 -4.45 -23.93
C SER A 422 9.79 -5.32 -24.23
N ARG A 423 9.81 -6.56 -23.74
CA ARG A 423 8.73 -7.56 -23.88
C ARG A 423 7.97 -7.72 -22.58
N LEU A 424 7.36 -6.62 -22.15
CA LEU A 424 6.55 -6.57 -20.94
C LEU A 424 5.28 -7.42 -21.07
N ASP A 425 4.77 -7.61 -22.30
CA ASP A 425 3.72 -8.56 -22.64
C ASP A 425 4.06 -9.99 -22.18
N LYS A 426 5.31 -10.42 -22.38
CA LYS A 426 5.78 -11.74 -21.93
C LYS A 426 5.90 -11.83 -20.41
N LEU A 427 6.37 -10.77 -19.75
CA LEU A 427 6.43 -10.73 -18.29
C LEU A 427 5.03 -10.87 -17.69
N TYR A 428 4.05 -10.10 -18.18
CA TYR A 428 2.67 -10.20 -17.72
C TYR A 428 2.05 -11.57 -18.04
N GLY A 429 2.27 -12.11 -19.23
CA GLY A 429 1.81 -13.46 -19.58
C GLY A 429 2.39 -14.53 -18.64
N MET A 430 3.69 -14.46 -18.33
CA MET A 430 4.34 -15.34 -17.36
C MET A 430 3.71 -15.20 -15.96
N MET A 431 3.48 -13.98 -15.49
CA MET A 431 2.88 -13.73 -14.20
C MET A 431 1.41 -14.18 -14.12
N ALA A 432 0.67 -14.15 -15.23
CA ALA A 432 -0.67 -14.73 -15.31
C ALA A 432 -0.66 -16.25 -15.12
N VAL A 433 0.27 -16.96 -15.77
CA VAL A 433 0.45 -18.41 -15.61
C VAL A 433 0.88 -18.76 -14.17
N ILE A 434 1.85 -18.04 -13.61
CA ILE A 434 2.28 -18.20 -12.21
C ILE A 434 1.11 -17.93 -11.26
N GLY A 435 0.30 -16.90 -11.51
CA GLY A 435 -0.90 -16.59 -10.74
C GLY A 435 -1.92 -17.74 -10.75
N MET A 436 -2.14 -18.37 -11.90
CA MET A 436 -3.01 -19.54 -12.02
C MET A 436 -2.44 -20.77 -11.29
N ALA A 437 -1.13 -21.01 -11.38
CA ALA A 437 -0.46 -22.05 -10.61
C ALA A 437 -0.60 -21.81 -9.09
N ASN A 438 -0.47 -20.56 -8.65
CA ASN A 438 -0.71 -20.19 -7.25
C ASN A 438 -2.16 -20.42 -6.83
N PHE A 439 -3.14 -20.21 -7.72
CA PHE A 439 -4.53 -20.54 -7.42
C PHE A 439 -4.72 -22.04 -7.18
N VAL A 440 -4.11 -22.91 -8.00
CA VAL A 440 -4.13 -24.36 -7.76
C VAL A 440 -3.45 -24.71 -6.43
N TYR A 441 -2.30 -24.11 -6.14
CA TYR A 441 -1.62 -24.25 -4.85
C TYR A 441 -2.51 -23.82 -3.68
N PHE A 442 -3.23 -22.71 -3.80
CA PHE A 442 -4.21 -22.25 -2.82
C PHE A 442 -5.32 -23.26 -2.58
N LEU A 443 -5.88 -23.88 -3.64
CA LEU A 443 -6.91 -24.92 -3.49
C LEU A 443 -6.39 -26.13 -2.70
N VAL A 444 -5.15 -26.55 -2.96
CA VAL A 444 -4.50 -27.65 -2.23
C VAL A 444 -4.34 -27.28 -0.74
N CYS A 445 -3.78 -26.10 -0.45
CA CYS A 445 -3.60 -25.60 0.91
C CYS A 445 -4.93 -25.44 1.66
N ALA A 446 -5.96 -24.89 1.01
CA ALA A 446 -7.31 -24.76 1.56
C ALA A 446 -7.90 -26.13 1.91
N CYS A 447 -7.76 -27.12 1.02
CA CYS A 447 -8.25 -28.47 1.28
C CYS A 447 -7.54 -29.14 2.47
N ILE A 448 -6.20 -29.00 2.55
CA ILE A 448 -5.41 -29.53 3.66
C ILE A 448 -5.81 -28.85 4.98
N TYR A 449 -5.98 -27.53 4.95
CA TYR A 449 -6.40 -26.74 6.10
C TYR A 449 -7.76 -27.20 6.64
N GLU A 450 -8.78 -27.31 5.78
CA GLU A 450 -10.11 -27.77 6.18
C GLU A 450 -10.09 -29.19 6.75
N LYS A 451 -9.35 -30.13 6.14
CA LYS A 451 -9.19 -31.51 6.62
C LYS A 451 -8.48 -31.61 7.98
N ARG A 452 -7.60 -30.67 8.31
CA ARG A 452 -6.93 -30.60 9.61
C ARG A 452 -7.83 -29.97 10.65
N LYS A 453 -8.52 -28.89 10.27
CA LYS A 453 -9.49 -28.21 11.14
C LYS A 453 -10.61 -29.15 11.57
N SER A 454 -11.16 -29.94 10.65
CA SER A 454 -12.21 -30.93 10.98
C SER A 454 -11.72 -31.98 11.98
N ARG A 455 -10.47 -32.44 11.86
CA ARG A 455 -9.85 -33.43 12.77
C ARG A 455 -9.54 -32.90 14.18
N LEU A 456 -9.40 -31.59 14.33
CA LEU A 456 -9.17 -30.96 15.63
C LEU A 456 -10.47 -30.69 16.40
N VAL A 457 -11.61 -30.74 15.70
CA VAL A 457 -12.96 -30.49 16.27
C VAL A 457 -13.69 -31.81 16.58
N SER A 458 -13.33 -32.91 15.90
CA SER A 458 -13.75 -34.29 16.21
C SER A 458 -12.91 -34.88 17.33
#